data_AF-A0A9X8VGD5-F1
#
_entry.id   AF-A0A9X8VGD5-F1
#
_cell.length_a   1.000
_cell.length_b   1.000
_cell.length_c   1.000
_cell.angle_alpha   90.00
_cell.angle_beta   90.00
_cell.angle_gamma   90.00
#
_symmetry.space_group_name_H-M   'P 1'
#
loop_
_entity.id
_entity.type
_entity.pdbx_description
1 polymer ?
#
loop_
_entity_poly.entity_id
_entity_poly.type
_entity_poly.pdbx_seq_one_letter_code
_entity_poly.pdbx_strand_id
1 'polypeptide(L)'
;KQQVKDIPHSWADLLKGSYQVTIGDVGTASQAASGVLAATYAMGGNEKNLKPGLEFFGKLAKAGRLSLSNPVIASLEKGEVQVGVVWDFNGLNYRDQIDKTRFEVLIPSDGSITSGYTTIINKYAKHPNAAKLAREYIFS
;
A
#
# COMPACT_ATOMS: atom_id res chain seq x y z
N LYS A 1 1.40 14.38 7.42
CA LYS A 1 0.79 15.71 7.69
C LYS A 1 1.79 16.87 7.68
N GLN A 2 3.03 16.71 8.17
CA GLN A 2 3.99 17.84 8.19
C GLN A 2 4.48 18.23 6.78
N GLN A 3 4.79 17.24 5.94
CA GLN A 3 5.34 17.41 4.58
C GLN A 3 4.28 17.57 3.48
N VAL A 4 3.04 17.14 3.73
CA VAL A 4 1.93 17.19 2.77
C VAL A 4 0.82 18.01 3.42
N LYS A 5 0.66 19.26 2.95
CA LYS A 5 -0.35 20.20 3.46
C LYS A 5 -1.71 19.97 2.83
N ASP A 6 -1.72 19.79 1.51
CA ASP A 6 -2.91 19.41 0.75
C ASP A 6 -3.01 17.88 0.70
N ILE A 7 -3.73 17.32 1.67
CA ILE A 7 -3.88 15.87 1.83
C ILE A 7 -4.73 15.33 0.66
N PRO A 8 -4.24 14.34 -0.11
CA PRO A 8 -5.04 13.73 -1.17
C PRO A 8 -6.18 12.90 -0.59
N HIS A 9 -7.40 13.10 -1.09
CA HIS A 9 -8.57 12.30 -0.72
C HIS A 9 -8.98 11.30 -1.81
N SER A 10 -8.32 11.33 -2.97
CA SER A 10 -8.58 10.50 -4.13
C SER A 10 -7.28 10.12 -4.85
N TRP A 11 -7.30 9.05 -5.65
CA TRP A 11 -6.19 8.74 -6.55
C TRP A 11 -5.93 9.87 -7.53
N ALA A 12 -6.99 10.50 -8.05
CA ALA A 12 -6.89 11.64 -8.95
C ALA A 12 -6.09 12.82 -8.34
N ASP A 13 -6.20 13.05 -7.04
CA ASP A 13 -5.45 14.13 -6.36
C ASP A 13 -3.95 13.86 -6.29
N LEU A 14 -3.53 12.60 -6.29
CA LEU A 14 -2.10 12.24 -6.30
C LEU A 14 -1.41 12.78 -7.56
N LEU A 15 -2.10 12.94 -8.68
CA LEU A 15 -1.52 13.54 -9.89
C LEU A 15 -1.29 15.05 -9.75
N LYS A 16 -2.04 15.74 -8.88
CA LYS A 16 -2.01 17.20 -8.72
C LYS A 16 -0.98 17.68 -7.70
N GLY A 17 -0.61 16.83 -6.74
CA GLY A 17 0.35 17.18 -5.68
C GLY A 17 1.78 17.41 -6.18
N SER A 18 2.68 17.76 -5.25
CA SER A 18 4.14 17.83 -5.50
C SER A 18 4.94 16.78 -4.73
N TYR A 19 4.27 16.04 -3.84
CA TYR A 19 4.87 14.98 -3.03
C TYR A 19 5.15 13.71 -3.84
N GLN A 20 6.10 12.93 -3.34
CA GLN A 20 6.40 11.58 -3.77
C GLN A 20 5.32 10.59 -3.28
N VAL A 21 4.95 9.67 -4.16
CA VAL A 21 4.03 8.57 -3.90
C VAL A 21 4.82 7.28 -3.82
N THR A 22 4.77 6.64 -2.66
CA THR A 22 5.49 5.40 -2.35
C THR A 22 4.53 4.23 -2.47
N ILE A 23 4.65 3.46 -3.55
CA ILE A 23 3.76 2.33 -3.87
C ILE A 23 4.32 0.98 -3.40
N GLY A 24 5.64 0.88 -3.20
CA GLY A 24 6.32 -0.37 -2.88
C GLY A 24 6.78 -1.17 -4.09
N ASP A 25 7.40 -2.31 -3.81
CA ASP A 25 7.95 -3.22 -4.83
C ASP A 25 6.82 -4.07 -5.45
N VAL A 26 6.29 -3.60 -6.57
CA VAL A 26 5.18 -4.25 -7.31
C VAL A 26 5.55 -5.67 -7.77
N GLY A 27 6.84 -5.97 -7.99
CA GLY A 27 7.28 -7.26 -8.50
C GLY A 27 7.22 -8.39 -7.46
N THR A 28 7.25 -8.05 -6.17
CA THR A 28 7.38 -9.04 -5.09
C THR A 28 6.36 -8.87 -3.96
N ALA A 29 5.84 -7.65 -3.74
CA ALA A 29 4.96 -7.34 -2.63
C ALA A 29 3.49 -7.35 -3.07
N SER A 30 2.69 -8.23 -2.45
CA SER A 30 1.24 -8.27 -2.67
C SER A 30 0.54 -6.94 -2.36
N GLN A 31 0.98 -6.20 -1.35
CA GLN A 31 0.42 -4.88 -1.02
C GLN A 31 0.63 -3.88 -2.18
N ALA A 32 1.81 -3.86 -2.78
CA ALA A 32 2.13 -2.95 -3.88
C ALA A 32 1.32 -3.30 -5.14
N ALA A 33 1.27 -4.59 -5.50
CA ALA A 33 0.44 -5.07 -6.62
C ALA A 33 -1.05 -4.75 -6.41
N SER A 34 -1.56 -4.94 -5.19
CA SER A 34 -2.92 -4.56 -4.81
C SER A 34 -3.16 -3.05 -4.87
N GLY A 35 -2.17 -2.23 -4.50
CA GLY A 35 -2.23 -0.77 -4.66
C GLY A 35 -2.34 -0.36 -6.14
N VAL A 36 -1.63 -1.05 -7.04
CA VAL A 36 -1.76 -0.84 -8.49
C VAL A 36 -3.17 -1.18 -8.98
N LEU A 37 -3.74 -2.28 -8.49
CA LEU A 37 -5.10 -2.67 -8.83
C LEU A 37 -6.14 -1.67 -8.25
N ALA A 38 -5.95 -1.19 -7.03
CA ALA A 38 -6.81 -0.16 -6.43
C ALA A 38 -6.85 1.12 -7.27
N ALA A 39 -5.69 1.63 -7.68
CA ALA A 39 -5.61 2.77 -8.59
C ALA A 39 -6.25 2.44 -9.96
N THR A 40 -6.04 1.21 -10.46
CA THR A 40 -6.64 0.77 -11.73
C THR A 40 -8.16 0.87 -11.69
N TYR A 41 -8.80 0.37 -10.64
CA TYR A 41 -10.24 0.46 -10.45
C TYR A 41 -10.72 1.91 -10.39
N ALA A 42 -10.03 2.76 -9.62
CA ALA A 42 -10.36 4.19 -9.53
C ALA A 42 -10.23 4.92 -10.88
N MET A 43 -9.30 4.48 -11.73
CA MET A 43 -9.10 5.03 -13.08
C MET A 43 -9.97 4.36 -14.16
N GLY A 44 -11.00 3.59 -13.77
CA GLY A 44 -11.98 2.98 -14.67
C GLY A 44 -11.53 1.67 -15.33
N GLY A 45 -10.44 1.07 -14.85
CA GLY A 45 -9.99 -0.26 -15.24
C GLY A 45 -10.55 -1.37 -14.33
N ASN A 46 -9.97 -2.56 -14.44
CA ASN A 46 -10.28 -3.72 -13.60
C ASN A 46 -9.12 -4.74 -13.63
N GLU A 47 -9.28 -5.90 -12.99
CA GLU A 47 -8.26 -6.96 -12.91
C GLU A 47 -7.86 -7.57 -14.25
N LYS A 48 -8.67 -7.39 -15.30
CA LYS A 48 -8.38 -7.84 -16.67
C LYS A 48 -7.79 -6.74 -17.54
N ASN A 49 -7.91 -5.48 -17.13
CA ASN A 49 -7.40 -4.32 -17.84
C ASN A 49 -6.70 -3.36 -16.86
N LEU A 50 -5.41 -3.64 -16.62
CA LEU A 50 -4.56 -2.84 -15.74
C LEU A 50 -4.04 -1.54 -16.39
N LYS A 51 -4.29 -1.35 -17.69
CA LYS A 51 -3.74 -0.22 -18.47
C LYS A 51 -4.01 1.15 -17.81
N PRO A 52 -5.23 1.45 -17.30
CA PRO A 52 -5.49 2.74 -16.67
C PRO A 52 -4.61 3.01 -15.43
N GLY A 53 -4.40 2.01 -14.58
CA GLY A 53 -3.52 2.14 -13.42
C GLY A 53 -2.04 2.25 -13.81
N LEU A 54 -1.60 1.48 -14.80
CA LEU A 54 -0.22 1.58 -15.32
C LEU A 54 0.06 2.95 -15.93
N GLU A 55 -0.88 3.54 -16.67
CA GLU A 55 -0.75 4.90 -17.19
C GLU A 55 -0.73 5.95 -16.08
N PHE A 56 -1.54 5.76 -15.04
CA PHE A 56 -1.55 6.61 -13.85
C PHE A 56 -0.18 6.63 -13.16
N PHE A 57 0.38 5.47 -12.83
CA PHE A 57 1.72 5.39 -12.22
C PHE A 57 2.82 5.82 -13.21
N GLY A 58 2.62 5.60 -14.51
CA GLY A 58 3.50 6.12 -15.55
C GLY A 58 3.58 7.65 -15.57
N LYS A 59 2.48 8.35 -15.30
CA LYS A 59 2.48 9.82 -15.13
C LYS A 59 3.27 10.24 -13.90
N LEU A 60 3.07 9.57 -12.76
CA LEU A 60 3.84 9.83 -11.53
C LEU A 60 5.34 9.58 -11.72
N ALA A 61 5.69 8.50 -12.43
CA ALA A 61 7.07 8.17 -12.74
C ALA A 61 7.72 9.22 -13.65
N LYS A 62 7.04 9.65 -14.73
CA LYS A 62 7.53 10.72 -15.62
C LYS A 62 7.71 12.05 -14.89
N ALA A 63 6.91 12.31 -13.86
CA ALA A 63 7.05 13.48 -12.99
C ALA A 63 8.15 13.34 -11.92
N GLY A 64 8.86 12.20 -11.85
CA GLY A 64 9.89 11.93 -10.83
C GLY A 64 9.32 11.70 -9.43
N ARG A 65 8.02 11.40 -9.32
CA ARG A 65 7.27 11.35 -8.06
C ARG A 65 6.86 9.94 -7.63
N LEU A 66 7.32 8.90 -8.32
CA LEU A 66 7.04 7.51 -7.96
C LEU A 66 8.23 6.90 -7.21
N SER A 67 7.98 6.38 -6.01
CA SER A 67 8.93 5.54 -5.27
C SER A 67 8.47 4.09 -5.24
N LEU A 68 9.40 3.19 -5.54
CA LEU A 68 9.21 1.74 -5.48
C LEU A 68 9.73 1.12 -4.17
N SER A 69 10.17 1.94 -3.20
CA SER A 69 10.54 1.44 -1.88
C SER A 69 9.30 1.07 -1.08
N ASN A 70 9.38 0.01 -0.27
CA ASN A 70 8.25 -0.39 0.56
C ASN A 70 8.04 0.61 1.71
N PRO A 71 6.80 1.08 1.94
CA PRO A 71 6.48 1.88 3.12
C PRO A 71 6.51 0.98 4.36
N VAL A 72 7.57 1.12 5.15
CA VAL A 72 7.80 0.37 6.38
C VAL A 72 8.00 1.33 7.55
N ILE A 73 7.85 0.85 8.78
CA ILE A 73 7.95 1.68 9.99
C ILE A 73 9.23 2.52 9.98
N ALA A 74 10.38 1.91 9.70
CA ALA A 74 11.67 2.61 9.72
C ALA A 74 11.76 3.79 8.72
N SER A 75 11.18 3.67 7.51
CA SER A 75 11.20 4.76 6.53
C SER A 75 10.16 5.84 6.84
N LEU A 76 9.02 5.45 7.41
CA LEU A 76 8.00 6.37 7.93
C LEU A 76 8.55 7.19 9.12
N GLU A 77 9.24 6.55 10.06
CA GLU A 77 9.83 7.20 11.24
C GLU A 77 10.83 8.29 10.84
N LYS A 78 11.69 8.00 9.87
CA LYS A 78 12.67 8.94 9.30
C LYS A 78 12.03 10.08 8.48
N GLY A 79 10.75 9.97 8.15
CA GLY A 79 10.05 10.96 7.32
C GLY A 79 10.43 10.89 5.85
N GLU A 80 10.89 9.73 5.37
CA GLU A 80 11.22 9.50 3.96
C GLU A 80 9.95 9.28 3.10
N VAL A 81 8.86 8.82 3.72
CA VAL A 81 7.57 8.56 3.06
C VAL A 81 6.64 9.75 3.22
N GLN A 82 6.32 10.43 2.10
CA GLN A 82 5.37 11.55 2.07
C GLN A 82 3.92 11.07 1.93
N VAL A 83 3.63 10.28 0.89
CA VAL A 83 2.36 9.57 0.70
C VAL A 83 2.65 8.10 0.42
N GLY A 84 2.22 7.20 1.31
CA GLY A 84 2.39 5.76 1.16
C GLY A 84 1.08 5.07 0.80
N VAL A 85 1.13 4.13 -0.15
CA VAL A 85 0.01 3.24 -0.45
C VAL A 85 0.19 1.95 0.33
N VAL A 86 -0.72 1.71 1.27
CA VAL A 86 -0.67 0.60 2.22
C VAL A 86 -2.05 -0.01 2.40
N TRP A 87 -2.11 -1.23 2.94
CA TRP A 87 -3.34 -1.70 3.55
C TRP A 87 -3.74 -0.80 4.71
N ASP A 88 -5.04 -0.62 4.91
CA ASP A 88 -5.60 0.21 5.98
C ASP A 88 -5.13 -0.24 7.37
N PHE A 89 -5.15 -1.54 7.66
CA PHE A 89 -4.67 -2.09 8.93
C PHE A 89 -3.17 -1.81 9.16
N ASN A 90 -2.35 -1.85 8.10
CA ASN A 90 -0.94 -1.48 8.18
C ASN A 90 -0.79 0.02 8.42
N GLY A 91 -1.51 0.86 7.66
CA GLY A 91 -1.49 2.31 7.84
C GLY A 91 -1.87 2.74 9.26
N LEU A 92 -2.95 2.17 9.80
CA LEU A 92 -3.40 2.41 11.17
C LEU A 92 -2.38 1.93 12.20
N ASN A 93 -1.84 0.72 12.02
CA ASN A 93 -0.86 0.15 12.94
C ASN A 93 0.46 0.94 12.94
N TYR A 94 1.01 1.30 11.77
CA TYR A 94 2.25 2.07 11.67
C TYR A 94 2.07 3.48 12.24
N ARG A 95 0.95 4.13 11.95
CA ARG A 95 0.60 5.43 12.54
C ARG A 95 0.62 5.34 14.06
N ASP A 96 0.01 4.32 14.63
CA ASP A 96 -0.13 4.14 16.07
C ASP A 96 1.20 3.76 16.75
N GLN A 97 2.09 3.02 16.08
CA GLN A 97 3.43 2.71 16.58
C GLN A 97 4.38 3.91 16.58
N ILE A 98 4.22 4.82 15.61
CA ILE A 98 5.13 5.96 15.45
C ILE A 98 4.63 7.18 16.23
N ASP A 99 3.57 7.81 15.71
CA ASP A 99 2.90 8.97 16.31
C ASP A 99 1.66 9.30 15.46
N LYS A 100 0.48 9.24 16.08
CA LYS A 100 -0.80 9.49 15.42
C LYS A 100 -0.95 10.89 14.85
N THR A 101 -0.21 11.87 15.38
CA THR A 101 -0.27 13.25 14.91
C THR A 101 0.53 13.47 13.62
N ARG A 102 1.47 12.58 13.29
CA ARG A 102 2.33 12.70 12.11
C ARG A 102 1.63 12.29 10.81
N PHE A 103 0.73 11.29 10.87
CA PHE A 103 0.15 10.64 9.70
C PHE A 103 -1.37 10.73 9.66
N GLU A 104 -1.90 10.91 8.46
CA GLU A 104 -3.31 10.67 8.16
C GLU A 104 -3.43 9.34 7.45
N VAL A 105 -4.48 8.57 7.77
CA VAL A 105 -4.80 7.31 7.11
C VAL A 105 -6.24 7.44 6.65
N LEU A 106 -6.46 7.23 5.35
CA LEU A 106 -7.77 7.36 4.71
C LEU A 106 -7.88 6.37 3.55
N ILE A 107 -9.11 6.11 3.12
CA ILE A 107 -9.41 5.33 1.91
C ILE A 107 -9.70 6.33 0.77
N PRO A 108 -9.09 6.17 -0.43
CA PRO A 108 -9.38 7.05 -1.56
C PRO A 108 -10.86 6.98 -1.96
N SER A 109 -11.50 8.15 -2.11
CA SER A 109 -12.95 8.26 -2.35
C SER A 109 -13.38 7.83 -3.75
N ASP A 110 -12.47 7.82 -4.72
CA ASP A 110 -12.69 7.46 -6.12
C ASP A 110 -12.50 5.97 -6.40
N GLY A 111 -12.06 5.18 -5.42
CA GLY A 111 -12.05 3.73 -5.50
C GLY A 111 -10.89 3.06 -4.75
N SER A 112 -11.13 1.83 -4.31
CA SER A 112 -10.11 0.96 -3.74
C SER A 112 -10.52 -0.50 -3.95
N ILE A 113 -9.70 -1.44 -3.49
CA ILE A 113 -10.05 -2.87 -3.46
C ILE A 113 -10.13 -3.40 -2.03
N THR A 114 -10.85 -4.50 -1.87
CA THR A 114 -10.74 -5.38 -0.70
C THR A 114 -10.03 -6.66 -1.14
N SER A 115 -9.05 -7.09 -0.34
CA SER A 115 -8.33 -8.35 -0.54
C SER A 115 -7.88 -8.87 0.83
N GLY A 116 -7.07 -9.93 0.86
CA GLY A 116 -6.55 -10.48 2.10
C GLY A 116 -5.25 -11.25 1.92
N TYR A 117 -4.75 -11.78 3.03
CA TYR A 117 -3.59 -12.65 3.07
C TYR A 117 -4.02 -14.05 3.52
N THR A 118 -3.25 -15.05 3.08
CA THR A 118 -3.37 -16.42 3.59
C THR A 118 -2.01 -16.91 4.07
N THR A 119 -2.01 -17.65 5.16
CA THR A 119 -0.81 -18.36 5.60
C THR A 119 -0.51 -19.49 4.62
N ILE A 120 0.76 -19.88 4.47
CA ILE A 120 1.16 -21.07 3.73
C ILE A 120 1.95 -21.98 4.65
N ILE A 121 1.51 -23.23 4.80
CA ILE A 121 2.29 -24.25 5.52
C ILE A 121 3.33 -24.78 4.53
N ASN A 122 4.60 -24.46 4.78
CA ASN A 122 5.70 -24.91 3.92
C ASN A 122 5.70 -26.44 3.85
N LYS A 123 5.67 -26.99 2.62
CA LYS A 123 5.76 -28.43 2.34
C LYS A 123 7.00 -29.08 2.97
N TYR A 124 8.07 -28.30 3.13
CA TYR A 124 9.36 -28.72 3.67
C TYR A 124 9.61 -28.20 5.11
N ALA A 125 8.56 -27.83 5.84
CA ALA A 125 8.70 -27.33 7.21
C ALA A 125 9.38 -28.36 8.13
N LYS A 126 10.44 -27.96 8.84
CA LYS A 126 11.05 -28.78 9.90
C LYS A 126 10.11 -29.01 11.09
N HIS A 127 9.13 -28.12 11.29
CA HIS A 127 8.13 -28.17 12.35
C HIS A 127 6.70 -28.12 11.78
N PRO A 128 6.26 -29.15 11.03
CA PRO A 128 4.99 -29.08 10.29
C PRO A 128 3.76 -29.05 11.21
N ASN A 129 3.81 -29.72 12.36
CA ASN A 129 2.72 -29.73 13.33
C ASN A 129 2.58 -28.38 14.04
N ALA A 130 3.68 -27.73 14.39
CA ALA A 130 3.66 -26.38 14.94
C ALA A 130 3.11 -25.36 13.93
N ALA A 131 3.46 -25.48 12.65
CA ALA A 131 2.91 -24.62 11.60
C ALA A 131 1.39 -24.83 11.42
N LYS A 132 0.91 -26.08 11.47
CA LYS A 132 -0.53 -26.38 11.46
C LYS A 132 -1.25 -25.79 12.67
N LEU A 133 -0.68 -25.99 13.88
CA LEU A 133 -1.23 -25.44 15.12
C LEU A 133 -1.28 -23.90 15.10
N ALA A 134 -0.25 -23.25 14.56
CA ALA A 134 -0.22 -21.80 14.41
C ALA A 134 -1.33 -21.31 13.47
N ARG A 135 -1.55 -21.99 12.33
CA ARG A 135 -2.67 -21.67 11.43
C ARG A 135 -4.01 -21.86 12.13
N GLU A 136 -4.19 -22.95 12.86
CA GLU A 136 -5.41 -23.22 13.63
C GLU A 136 -5.70 -22.09 14.62
N TYR A 137 -4.70 -21.69 15.40
CA TYR A 137 -4.82 -20.59 16.37
C TYR A 137 -5.10 -19.23 15.71
N ILE A 138 -4.58 -18.97 14.50
CA ILE A 138 -4.87 -17.73 13.76
C ILE A 138 -6.35 -17.64 13.36
N PHE A 139 -7.05 -18.78 13.19
CA PHE A 139 -8.45 -18.85 12.78
C PHE A 139 -9.43 -19.17 13.94
N SER A 140 -8.94 -19.36 15.17
CA SER A 140 -9.76 -19.73 16.32
C SER A 140 -10.59 -18.60 16.91
#